data_AF-A0AAU9UP78-F1
#
_entry.id   AF-A0AAU9UP78-F1
#
_cell.length_a   1.000
_cell.length_b   1.000
_cell.length_c   1.000
_cell.angle_alpha   90.00
_cell.angle_beta   90.00
_cell.angle_gamma   90.00
#
_symmetry.space_group_name_H-M   'P 1'
#
loop_
_entity.id
_entity.type
_entity.pdbx_description
1 polymer ?
#
loop_
_entity_poly.entity_id
_entity_poly.type
_entity_poly.pdbx_seq_one_letter_code
_entity_poly.pdbx_strand_id
1 'polypeptide(L)'
;MANDATDSNIFQSSFVPLRLVCGTKIVWQNPTPSSPQYCRPIRIRFVKENVDITQEKIEYVENAINALQKTKILLEEKSYSVKHTMMLTMVDAKVCNAATQTTSTMRCYICGATSKEFNDLTIKKDVDVDALSFGLSTLHARIRLFESILHVSYKLTVKKWQLRDDVDKIIVKERKKVIQDKFRRETGLIVDVPKGGFGNFNDGNTSRRFFSNPELAATVTGVDSTLIYRIKVILEVISSGHKVYLNKFADYCIDTAKLYISLYPWHPMTPTMHKILVHGATVIAHALLPIGLLSEEAAEARNKHFRQYRQSFARKF
;
A
#
# COMPACT_ATOMS: atom_id res chain seq x y z
N MET A 1 23.31 14.80 -27.56
CA MET A 1 23.34 13.52 -26.80
C MET A 1 21.93 12.95 -26.85
N ALA A 2 21.71 11.95 -27.70
CA ALA A 2 20.44 11.24 -27.76
C ALA A 2 20.31 10.44 -26.46
N ASN A 3 19.41 10.83 -25.57
CA ASN A 3 19.00 9.93 -24.49
C ASN A 3 18.31 8.75 -25.17
N ASP A 4 18.80 7.54 -24.88
CA ASP A 4 18.15 6.27 -25.20
C ASP A 4 16.75 6.25 -24.58
N ALA A 5 15.76 6.80 -25.29
CA ALA A 5 14.37 6.78 -24.91
C ALA A 5 13.82 5.37 -25.17
N THR A 6 14.13 4.43 -24.29
CA THR A 6 13.56 3.08 -24.34
C THR A 6 12.11 3.13 -23.84
N ASP A 7 11.19 2.45 -24.51
CA ASP A 7 9.80 2.26 -24.09
C ASP A 7 9.62 1.09 -23.11
N SER A 8 10.73 0.54 -22.63
CA SER A 8 10.81 -0.59 -21.70
C SER A 8 10.11 -0.36 -20.37
N ASN A 9 9.97 0.91 -19.95
CA ASN A 9 9.37 1.30 -18.69
C ASN A 9 8.40 2.47 -18.89
N ILE A 10 7.29 2.44 -18.16
CA ILE A 10 6.26 3.49 -18.18
C ILE A 10 6.12 4.06 -16.77
N PHE A 11 6.06 5.38 -16.71
CA PHE A 11 5.74 6.12 -15.50
C PHE A 11 4.51 7.00 -15.75
N GLN A 12 3.43 6.75 -15.01
CA GLN A 12 2.13 7.39 -15.21
C GLN A 12 1.66 8.05 -13.92
N SER A 13 1.22 9.30 -14.02
CA SER A 13 0.43 9.97 -12.97
C SER A 13 -1.02 10.03 -13.38
N SER A 14 -1.93 9.77 -12.45
CA SER A 14 -3.37 9.79 -12.66
C SER A 14 -4.09 10.43 -11.47
N PHE A 15 -5.36 10.78 -11.63
CA PHE A 15 -6.24 11.16 -10.53
C PHE A 15 -7.59 10.44 -10.66
N VAL A 16 -8.30 10.33 -9.55
CA VAL A 16 -9.67 9.79 -9.49
C VAL A 16 -10.55 10.83 -8.80
N PRO A 17 -11.64 11.31 -9.44
CA PRO A 17 -12.64 12.11 -8.75
C PRO A 17 -13.41 11.22 -7.77
N LEU A 18 -13.51 11.65 -6.51
CA LEU A 18 -14.10 10.85 -5.44
C LEU A 18 -15.46 11.35 -5.00
N ARG A 19 -15.58 12.66 -4.75
CA ARG A 19 -16.77 13.25 -4.16
C ARG A 19 -16.92 14.69 -4.59
N LEU A 20 -18.16 15.10 -4.85
CA LEU A 20 -18.57 16.49 -5.03
C LEU A 20 -19.53 16.86 -3.90
N VAL A 21 -19.22 17.92 -3.16
CA VAL A 21 -20.01 18.41 -2.04
C VAL A 21 -20.43 19.87 -2.24
N CYS A 22 -21.61 20.22 -1.76
CA CYS A 22 -22.11 21.57 -1.67
C CYS A 22 -22.60 21.80 -0.22
N GLY A 23 -21.84 22.55 0.57
CA GLY A 23 -22.04 22.61 2.02
C GLY A 23 -21.89 21.21 2.64
N THR A 24 -22.93 20.74 3.33
CA THR A 24 -22.98 19.39 3.93
C THR A 24 -23.56 18.34 2.99
N LYS A 25 -24.12 18.73 1.84
CA LYS A 25 -24.77 17.82 0.90
C LYS A 25 -23.75 17.20 -0.04
N ILE A 26 -23.75 15.86 -0.13
CA ILE A 26 -23.04 15.13 -1.17
C ILE A 26 -23.89 15.22 -2.45
N VAL A 27 -23.39 15.93 -3.45
CA VAL A 27 -24.04 16.08 -4.76
C VAL A 27 -23.75 14.86 -5.64
N TRP A 28 -22.50 14.38 -5.58
CA TRP A 28 -22.08 13.19 -6.30
C TRP A 28 -20.98 12.47 -5.51
N GLN A 29 -21.01 11.14 -5.57
CA GLN A 29 -20.01 10.25 -4.99
C GLN A 29 -19.65 9.21 -6.05
N ASN A 30 -18.35 8.98 -6.24
CA ASN A 30 -17.88 7.91 -7.10
C ASN A 30 -18.37 6.56 -6.53
N PRO A 31 -19.16 5.78 -7.29
CA PRO A 31 -19.71 4.51 -6.81
C PRO A 31 -18.65 3.42 -6.69
N THR A 32 -17.54 3.53 -7.44
CA THR A 32 -16.46 2.54 -7.47
C THR A 32 -15.09 3.23 -7.55
N PRO A 33 -14.59 3.81 -6.43
CA PRO A 33 -13.31 4.55 -6.42
C PRO A 33 -12.10 3.75 -6.88
N SER A 34 -12.03 2.46 -6.52
CA SER A 34 -10.96 1.54 -6.97
C SER A 34 -11.08 1.12 -8.45
N SER A 35 -12.15 1.52 -9.15
CA SER A 35 -12.32 1.14 -10.56
C SER A 35 -11.41 1.97 -11.46
N PRO A 36 -10.66 1.33 -12.38
CA PRO A 36 -9.88 2.06 -13.36
C PRO A 36 -10.76 2.94 -14.26
N GLN A 37 -12.08 2.69 -14.37
CA GLN A 37 -12.99 3.51 -15.19
C GLN A 37 -12.95 5.00 -14.84
N TYR A 38 -12.81 5.32 -13.54
CA TYR A 38 -12.73 6.70 -13.04
C TYR A 38 -11.29 7.22 -12.92
N CYS A 39 -10.29 6.38 -13.17
CA CYS A 39 -8.88 6.75 -13.10
C CYS A 39 -8.46 7.50 -14.37
N ARG A 40 -8.31 8.82 -14.26
CA ARG A 40 -7.99 9.74 -15.36
C ARG A 40 -6.47 9.99 -15.42
N PRO A 41 -5.81 9.71 -16.56
CA PRO A 41 -4.39 10.00 -16.70
C PRO A 41 -4.13 11.51 -16.73
N ILE A 42 -3.08 11.95 -16.04
CA ILE A 42 -2.57 13.33 -16.09
C ILE A 42 -1.40 13.41 -17.07
N ARG A 43 -0.43 12.49 -16.95
CA ARG A 43 0.79 12.46 -17.76
C ARG A 43 1.34 11.03 -17.80
N ILE A 44 1.87 10.66 -18.95
CA ILE A 44 2.50 9.35 -19.21
C ILE A 44 3.90 9.64 -19.78
N ARG A 45 4.92 8.97 -19.25
CA ARG A 45 6.32 9.06 -19.71
C ARG A 45 6.89 7.67 -19.90
N PHE A 46 7.71 7.49 -20.93
CA PHE A 46 8.52 6.28 -21.14
C PHE A 46 9.87 6.46 -20.47
N VAL A 47 9.88 6.31 -19.14
CA VAL A 47 11.08 6.48 -18.31
C VAL A 47 11.07 5.41 -17.23
N LYS A 48 12.26 4.95 -16.85
CA LYS A 48 12.43 4.08 -15.69
C LYS A 48 12.25 4.89 -14.42
N GLU A 49 11.44 4.39 -13.51
CA GLU A 49 11.19 5.04 -12.23
C GLU A 49 12.43 5.02 -11.32
N ASN A 50 12.96 6.19 -11.00
CA ASN A 50 14.01 6.41 -10.01
C ASN A 50 13.59 7.54 -9.04
N VAL A 51 14.42 7.83 -8.03
CA VAL A 51 14.11 8.84 -7.00
C VAL A 51 13.94 10.23 -7.62
N ASP A 52 14.87 10.65 -8.48
CA ASP A 52 14.87 11.99 -9.10
C ASP A 52 13.62 12.22 -9.98
N ILE A 53 13.29 11.24 -10.84
CA ILE A 53 12.09 11.29 -11.69
C ILE A 53 10.81 11.29 -10.84
N THR A 54 10.82 10.61 -9.70
CA THR A 54 9.68 10.61 -8.77
C THR A 54 9.52 11.97 -8.12
N GLN A 55 10.60 12.59 -7.64
CA GLN A 55 10.59 13.93 -7.05
C GLN A 55 10.20 15.01 -8.07
N GLU A 56 10.83 15.02 -9.25
CA GLU A 56 10.46 15.90 -10.37
C GLU A 56 8.96 15.81 -10.67
N LYS A 57 8.42 14.59 -10.61
CA LYS A 57 7.01 14.37 -10.91
C LYS A 57 6.08 14.82 -9.79
N ILE A 58 6.44 14.62 -8.52
CA ILE A 58 5.71 15.12 -7.37
C ILE A 58 5.65 16.65 -7.46
N GLU A 59 6.79 17.31 -7.60
CA GLU A 59 6.89 18.77 -7.75
C GLU A 59 6.06 19.28 -8.93
N TYR A 60 6.12 18.60 -10.08
CA TYR A 60 5.29 18.94 -11.24
C TYR A 60 3.79 18.91 -10.92
N VAL A 61 3.32 17.89 -10.20
CA VAL A 61 1.90 17.76 -9.85
C VAL A 61 1.51 18.75 -8.76
N GLU A 62 2.35 18.96 -7.75
CA GLU A 62 2.11 19.93 -6.68
C GLU A 62 2.05 21.36 -7.20
N ASN A 63 2.97 21.76 -8.09
CA ASN A 63 2.93 23.05 -8.76
C ASN A 63 1.65 23.22 -9.59
N ALA A 64 1.21 22.18 -10.29
CA ALA A 64 -0.05 22.20 -11.02
C ALA A 64 -1.26 22.33 -10.08
N ILE A 65 -1.24 21.67 -8.92
CA ILE A 65 -2.29 21.76 -7.88
C ILE A 65 -2.33 23.17 -7.29
N ASN A 66 -1.19 23.76 -6.96
CA ASN A 66 -1.10 25.11 -6.39
C ASN A 66 -1.60 26.18 -7.37
N ALA A 67 -1.47 25.94 -8.68
CA ALA A 67 -2.00 26.81 -9.73
C ALA A 67 -3.49 26.54 -10.07
N LEU A 68 -4.15 25.54 -9.47
CA LEU A 68 -5.54 25.20 -9.80
C LEU A 68 -6.50 26.34 -9.44
N GLN A 69 -7.26 26.78 -10.44
CA GLN A 69 -8.35 27.71 -10.25
C GLN A 69 -9.69 26.97 -10.11
N LYS A 70 -10.68 27.64 -9.53
CA LYS A 70 -12.05 27.11 -9.48
C LYS A 70 -12.61 26.97 -10.89
N THR A 71 -13.20 25.83 -11.22
CA THR A 71 -13.92 25.67 -12.48
C THR A 71 -15.25 26.38 -12.39
N LYS A 72 -15.52 27.29 -13.33
CA LYS A 72 -16.81 27.98 -13.46
C LYS A 72 -17.64 27.28 -14.53
N ILE A 73 -18.90 26.97 -14.21
CA ILE A 73 -19.82 26.26 -15.11
C ILE A 73 -21.14 27.02 -15.12
N LEU A 74 -21.73 27.21 -16.30
CA LEU A 74 -23.08 27.77 -16.47
C LEU A 74 -24.03 26.61 -16.83
N LEU A 75 -25.05 26.37 -16.01
CA LEU A 75 -26.10 25.38 -16.28
C LEU A 75 -27.45 26.01 -15.97
N GLU A 76 -28.39 25.97 -16.93
CA GLU A 76 -29.77 26.46 -16.77
C GLU A 76 -29.83 27.87 -16.14
N GLU A 77 -29.07 28.81 -16.73
CA GLU A 77 -28.97 30.21 -16.29
C GLU A 77 -28.35 30.43 -14.89
N LYS A 78 -27.90 29.37 -14.22
CA LYS A 78 -27.20 29.44 -12.93
C LYS A 78 -25.71 29.24 -13.11
N SER A 79 -24.93 30.06 -12.42
CA SER A 79 -23.47 29.93 -12.38
C SER A 79 -23.03 29.11 -11.16
N TYR A 80 -22.16 28.13 -11.41
CA TYR A 80 -21.58 27.27 -10.40
C TYR A 80 -20.07 27.45 -10.38
N SER A 81 -19.48 27.39 -9.19
CA SER A 81 -18.03 27.43 -9.01
C SER A 81 -17.57 26.22 -8.20
N VAL A 82 -16.72 25.39 -8.82
CA VAL A 82 -16.22 24.14 -8.22
C VAL A 82 -14.77 24.36 -7.79
N LYS A 83 -14.52 24.26 -6.48
CA LYS A 83 -13.17 24.19 -5.91
C LYS A 83 -12.67 22.74 -5.98
N HIS A 84 -11.43 22.56 -6.42
CA HIS A 84 -10.77 21.26 -6.45
C HIS A 84 -9.89 21.08 -5.22
N THR A 85 -9.92 19.90 -4.61
CA THR A 85 -9.03 19.51 -3.51
C THR A 85 -8.43 18.16 -3.87
N MET A 86 -7.11 18.11 -3.95
CA MET A 86 -6.36 16.95 -4.44
C MET A 86 -5.60 16.32 -3.26
N MET A 87 -5.50 14.99 -3.24
CA MET A 87 -4.78 14.25 -2.21
C MET A 87 -3.86 13.23 -2.88
N LEU A 88 -2.58 13.23 -2.51
CA LEU A 88 -1.58 12.33 -3.07
C LEU A 88 -1.58 10.97 -2.35
N THR A 89 -2.69 10.22 -2.46
CA THR A 89 -2.87 8.95 -1.73
C THR A 89 -2.68 7.71 -2.60
N MET A 90 -2.75 7.87 -3.92
CA MET A 90 -2.59 6.79 -4.90
C MET A 90 -1.10 6.49 -5.17
N VAL A 91 -0.32 6.31 -4.11
CA VAL A 91 1.13 6.18 -4.15
C VAL A 91 1.58 4.95 -3.36
N ASP A 92 2.66 4.32 -3.82
CA ASP A 92 3.28 3.22 -3.08
C ASP A 92 4.29 3.74 -2.05
N ALA A 93 4.84 2.83 -1.26
CA ALA A 93 5.82 3.19 -0.22
C ALA A 93 7.13 3.77 -0.78
N LYS A 94 7.49 3.45 -2.04
CA LYS A 94 8.72 3.97 -2.66
C LYS A 94 8.56 5.44 -3.01
N VAL A 95 7.39 5.83 -3.51
CA VAL A 95 7.04 7.24 -3.76
C VAL A 95 6.97 8.01 -2.45
N CYS A 96 6.35 7.47 -1.39
CA CYS A 96 6.33 8.11 -0.07
C CYS A 96 7.74 8.31 0.50
N ASN A 97 8.62 7.32 0.34
CA ASN A 97 10.01 7.42 0.78
C ASN A 97 10.77 8.52 0.02
N ALA A 98 10.58 8.61 -1.31
CA ALA A 98 11.19 9.67 -2.12
C ALA A 98 10.68 11.06 -1.72
N ALA A 99 9.37 11.20 -1.44
CA ALA A 99 8.75 12.45 -1.04
C ALA A 99 9.22 12.94 0.35
N THR A 100 9.41 12.02 1.29
CA THR A 100 9.85 12.31 2.67
C THR A 100 11.36 12.27 2.85
N GLN A 101 12.12 12.11 1.75
CA GLN A 101 13.58 11.94 1.78
C GLN A 101 14.04 10.77 2.69
N THR A 102 13.17 9.77 2.86
CA THR A 102 13.46 8.56 3.63
C THR A 102 14.32 7.62 2.79
N THR A 103 15.61 7.56 3.10
CA THR A 103 16.60 6.79 2.31
C THR A 103 16.49 5.28 2.44
N SER A 104 15.93 4.77 3.54
CA SER A 104 15.82 3.34 3.80
C SER A 104 14.39 2.85 3.71
N THR A 105 14.15 1.79 2.92
CA THR A 105 12.86 1.10 2.87
C THR A 105 12.52 0.37 4.17
N MET A 106 13.47 0.22 5.10
CA MET A 106 13.29 -0.37 6.43
C MET A 106 13.10 0.67 7.55
N ARG A 107 12.88 1.94 7.16
CA ARG A 107 12.54 3.05 8.04
C ARG A 107 11.08 3.46 7.81
N CYS A 108 10.37 3.82 8.86
CA CYS A 108 9.03 4.40 8.74
C CYS A 108 9.15 5.85 8.27
N TYR A 109 8.54 6.19 7.14
CA TYR A 109 8.54 7.56 6.62
C TYR A 109 7.65 8.54 7.41
N ILE A 110 6.82 8.04 8.34
CA ILE A 110 5.95 8.89 9.17
C ILE A 110 6.68 9.38 10.43
N CYS A 111 7.54 8.55 11.02
CA CYS A 111 8.13 8.84 12.33
C CYS A 111 9.65 8.62 12.39
N GLY A 112 10.27 8.21 11.29
CA GLY A 112 11.70 7.92 11.20
C GLY A 112 12.17 6.66 11.95
N ALA A 113 11.28 5.94 12.63
CA ALA A 113 11.64 4.74 13.39
C ALA A 113 12.20 3.64 12.48
N THR A 114 13.13 2.88 13.03
CA THR A 114 13.83 1.79 12.34
C THR A 114 13.38 0.42 12.85
N SER A 115 13.74 -0.63 12.13
CA SER A 115 13.51 -2.03 12.56
C SER A 115 13.95 -2.37 13.99
N LYS A 116 14.93 -1.66 14.56
CA LYS A 116 15.34 -1.88 15.96
C LYS A 116 14.35 -1.31 16.98
N GLU A 117 13.60 -0.30 16.59
CA GLU A 117 12.67 0.45 17.45
C GLU A 117 11.23 -0.02 17.29
N PHE A 118 10.87 -0.66 16.17
CA PHE A 118 9.47 -1.00 15.87
C PHE A 118 8.78 -1.87 16.93
N ASN A 119 9.51 -2.80 17.56
CA ASN A 119 8.94 -3.69 18.57
C ASN A 119 8.88 -3.05 19.98
N ASP A 120 9.37 -1.82 20.15
CA ASP A 120 9.28 -1.09 21.42
C ASP A 120 8.18 -0.03 21.33
N LEU A 121 7.01 -0.37 21.88
CA LEU A 121 5.85 0.52 21.89
C LEU A 121 5.97 1.68 22.91
N THR A 122 7.01 1.70 23.74
CA THR A 122 7.26 2.80 24.67
C THR A 122 7.92 3.99 23.97
N ILE A 123 8.59 3.75 22.85
CA ILE A 123 9.25 4.78 22.06
C ILE A 123 8.18 5.63 21.37
N LYS A 124 8.09 6.89 21.79
CA LYS A 124 7.29 7.91 21.12
C LYS A 124 8.20 8.72 20.20
N LYS A 125 7.90 8.71 18.91
CA LYS A 125 8.54 9.55 17.90
C LYS A 125 7.55 10.58 17.43
N ASP A 126 8.07 11.76 17.10
CA ASP A 126 7.28 12.78 16.44
C ASP A 126 6.82 12.29 15.07
N VAL A 127 5.63 12.73 14.70
CA VAL A 127 4.98 12.35 13.44
C VAL A 127 5.16 13.50 12.46
N ASP A 128 5.66 13.19 11.28
CA ASP A 128 5.63 14.06 10.13
C ASP A 128 4.17 14.18 9.65
N VAL A 129 3.60 15.38 9.81
CA VAL A 129 2.20 15.67 9.47
C VAL A 129 1.99 15.61 7.96
N ASP A 130 2.98 16.02 7.17
CA ASP A 130 2.90 15.98 5.70
C ASP A 130 2.87 14.53 5.22
N ALA A 131 3.61 13.65 5.89
CA ALA A 131 3.59 12.22 5.62
C ALA A 131 2.24 11.53 5.88
N LEU A 132 1.37 12.12 6.71
CA LEU A 132 0.02 11.60 6.95
C LEU A 132 -0.90 11.80 5.73
N SER A 133 -0.62 12.81 4.90
CA SER A 133 -1.41 13.14 3.71
C SER A 133 -1.36 12.05 2.63
N PHE A 134 -0.31 11.20 2.64
CA PHE A 134 -0.19 10.05 1.75
C PHE A 134 -1.20 8.94 2.05
N GLY A 135 -1.89 8.99 3.19
CA GLY A 135 -2.89 8.00 3.57
C GLY A 135 -2.31 6.59 3.78
N LEU A 136 -3.15 5.59 3.57
CA LEU A 136 -2.76 4.18 3.62
C LEU A 136 -3.08 3.49 2.29
N SER A 137 -2.04 3.07 1.60
CA SER A 137 -2.14 2.25 0.40
C SER A 137 -2.63 0.84 0.79
N THR A 138 -3.91 0.56 0.50
CA THR A 138 -4.62 -0.63 1.03
C THR A 138 -4.23 -1.92 0.33
N LEU A 139 -3.92 -1.85 -0.96
CA LEU A 139 -3.46 -3.00 -1.74
C LEU A 139 -2.07 -3.42 -1.27
N HIS A 140 -1.13 -2.47 -1.16
CA HIS A 140 0.20 -2.80 -0.65
C HIS A 140 0.18 -3.14 0.83
N ALA A 141 -0.71 -2.55 1.66
CA ALA A 141 -0.89 -2.98 3.04
C ALA A 141 -1.16 -4.49 3.14
N ARG A 142 -2.13 -4.99 2.36
CA ARG A 142 -2.50 -6.40 2.33
C ARG A 142 -1.35 -7.29 1.88
N ILE A 143 -0.68 -6.93 0.78
CA ILE A 143 0.46 -7.69 0.23
C ILE A 143 1.63 -7.72 1.22
N ARG A 144 2.02 -6.57 1.78
CA ARG A 144 3.18 -6.48 2.69
C ARG A 144 2.94 -7.17 4.02
N LEU A 145 1.72 -7.13 4.57
CA LEU A 145 1.40 -7.89 5.78
C LEU A 145 1.39 -9.40 5.52
N PHE A 146 0.89 -9.84 4.36
CA PHE A 146 1.02 -11.23 3.93
C PHE A 146 2.48 -11.68 3.81
N GLU A 147 3.33 -10.90 3.13
CA GLU A 147 4.77 -11.17 3.04
C GLU A 147 5.44 -11.19 4.42
N SER A 148 5.03 -10.30 5.32
CA SER A 148 5.55 -10.26 6.70
C SER A 148 5.23 -11.55 7.45
N ILE A 149 4.01 -12.08 7.32
CA ILE A 149 3.61 -13.35 7.94
C ILE A 149 4.39 -14.52 7.35
N LEU A 150 4.60 -14.54 6.03
CA LEU A 150 5.44 -15.56 5.38
C LEU A 150 6.89 -15.51 5.91
N HIS A 151 7.48 -14.33 6.04
CA HIS A 151 8.84 -14.19 6.56
C HIS A 151 8.96 -14.63 8.03
N VAL A 152 7.96 -14.35 8.87
CA VAL A 152 7.90 -14.91 10.23
C VAL A 152 7.82 -16.43 10.14
N SER A 153 6.90 -16.97 9.33
CA SER A 153 6.72 -18.39 9.12
C SER A 153 8.02 -19.10 8.74
N TYR A 154 8.78 -18.59 7.77
CA TYR A 154 10.04 -19.19 7.32
C TYR A 154 11.12 -19.23 8.40
N LYS A 155 11.07 -18.31 9.35
CA LYS A 155 12.06 -18.16 10.42
C LYS A 155 11.64 -18.78 11.75
N LEU A 156 10.46 -19.39 11.85
CA LEU A 156 9.95 -19.98 13.10
C LEU A 156 10.88 -21.03 13.72
N THR A 157 11.66 -21.74 12.90
CA THR A 157 12.61 -22.77 13.36
C THR A 157 13.87 -22.17 13.97
N VAL A 158 14.36 -21.05 13.43
CA VAL A 158 15.61 -20.41 13.87
C VAL A 158 15.39 -19.29 14.88
N LYS A 159 14.20 -18.67 14.87
CA LYS A 159 13.80 -17.55 15.74
C LYS A 159 14.83 -16.40 15.78
N LYS A 160 15.38 -16.06 14.61
CA LYS A 160 16.34 -14.96 14.42
C LYS A 160 15.85 -14.04 13.32
N TRP A 161 15.97 -12.72 13.51
CA TRP A 161 15.65 -11.75 12.46
C TRP A 161 16.65 -11.78 11.30
N GLN A 162 17.95 -11.64 11.61
CA GLN A 162 19.04 -11.67 10.63
C GLN A 162 19.68 -13.05 10.58
N LEU A 163 19.81 -13.60 9.36
CA LEU A 163 20.43 -14.89 9.12
C LEU A 163 21.86 -14.66 8.63
N ARG A 164 22.84 -14.72 9.54
CA ARG A 164 24.26 -14.55 9.21
C ARG A 164 24.91 -15.89 8.85
N ASP A 165 24.56 -16.92 9.61
CA ASP A 165 25.10 -18.27 9.49
C ASP A 165 24.49 -19.02 8.29
N ASP A 166 25.31 -19.77 7.56
CA ASP A 166 24.84 -20.50 6.37
C ASP A 166 23.91 -21.67 6.73
N VAL A 167 24.10 -22.27 7.90
CA VAL A 167 23.20 -23.32 8.43
C VAL A 167 21.78 -22.79 8.58
N ASP A 168 21.62 -21.62 9.20
CA ASP A 168 20.31 -20.98 9.38
C ASP A 168 19.67 -20.63 8.03
N LYS A 169 20.46 -20.17 7.05
CA LYS A 169 19.97 -19.87 5.70
C LYS A 169 19.43 -21.13 5.01
N ILE A 170 20.11 -22.27 5.17
CA ILE A 170 19.66 -23.56 4.61
C ILE A 170 18.33 -23.97 5.26
N ILE A 171 18.25 -23.96 6.60
CA ILE A 171 17.04 -24.31 7.35
C ILE A 171 15.84 -23.46 6.92
N VAL A 172 16.03 -22.14 6.80
CA VAL A 172 14.96 -21.21 6.40
C VAL A 172 14.55 -21.44 4.94
N LYS A 173 15.51 -21.74 4.05
CA LYS A 173 15.22 -22.04 2.63
C LYS A 173 14.42 -23.33 2.47
N GLU A 174 14.77 -24.37 3.21
CA GLU A 174 14.02 -25.64 3.23
C GLU A 174 12.61 -25.43 3.78
N ARG A 175 12.48 -24.73 4.90
CA ARG A 175 11.17 -24.39 5.46
C ARG A 175 10.32 -23.58 4.48
N LYS A 176 10.90 -22.57 3.81
CA LYS A 176 10.20 -21.80 2.77
C LYS A 176 9.63 -22.73 1.69
N LYS A 177 10.42 -23.69 1.18
CA LYS A 177 9.95 -24.66 0.18
C LYS A 177 8.79 -25.50 0.69
N VAL A 178 8.89 -26.02 1.92
CA VAL A 178 7.80 -26.81 2.55
C VAL A 178 6.51 -25.99 2.65
N ILE A 179 6.59 -24.72 3.07
CA ILE A 179 5.43 -23.84 3.16
C ILE A 179 4.82 -23.56 1.78
N GLN A 180 5.66 -23.30 0.78
CA GLN A 180 5.21 -23.08 -0.61
C GLN A 180 4.47 -24.30 -1.16
N ASP A 181 5.02 -25.50 -0.97
CA ASP A 181 4.42 -26.75 -1.42
C ASP A 181 3.09 -27.04 -0.70
N LYS A 182 3.02 -26.77 0.61
CA LYS A 182 1.76 -26.88 1.37
C LYS A 182 0.69 -25.93 0.85
N PHE A 183 1.00 -24.65 0.65
CA PHE A 183 0.04 -23.69 0.07
C PHE A 183 -0.45 -24.15 -1.30
N ARG A 184 0.45 -24.60 -2.16
CA ARG A 184 0.09 -25.10 -3.49
C ARG A 184 -0.83 -26.30 -3.41
N ARG A 185 -0.55 -27.26 -2.52
CA ARG A 185 -1.35 -28.48 -2.37
C ARG A 185 -2.71 -28.23 -1.72
N GLU A 186 -2.78 -27.45 -0.66
CA GLU A 186 -3.99 -27.28 0.16
C GLU A 186 -4.92 -26.19 -0.37
N THR A 187 -4.37 -25.17 -1.06
CA THR A 187 -5.16 -24.03 -1.54
C THR A 187 -5.03 -23.76 -3.04
N GLY A 188 -4.10 -24.43 -3.73
CA GLY A 188 -3.76 -24.09 -5.12
C GLY A 188 -3.04 -22.75 -5.26
N LEU A 189 -2.60 -22.12 -4.17
CA LEU A 189 -1.89 -20.84 -4.20
C LEU A 189 -0.40 -21.05 -4.44
N ILE A 190 0.15 -20.25 -5.35
CA ILE A 190 1.60 -20.13 -5.55
C ILE A 190 2.05 -18.89 -4.80
N VAL A 191 2.88 -19.06 -3.76
CA VAL A 191 3.30 -17.97 -2.87
C VAL A 191 4.82 -17.79 -2.90
N ASP A 192 5.28 -16.55 -2.89
CA ASP A 192 6.68 -16.14 -2.78
C ASP A 192 7.63 -16.80 -3.80
N VAL A 193 7.11 -17.05 -4.99
CA VAL A 193 7.84 -17.51 -6.18
C VAL A 193 8.09 -16.30 -7.11
N PRO A 194 9.27 -16.15 -7.73
CA PRO A 194 9.49 -15.13 -8.75
C PRO A 194 8.71 -15.42 -10.05
N LYS A 195 8.18 -14.39 -10.71
CA LYS A 195 7.63 -14.47 -12.08
C LYS A 195 8.71 -14.00 -13.06
N GLY A 196 9.07 -14.80 -14.07
CA GLY A 196 10.08 -14.41 -15.06
C GLY A 196 9.72 -13.08 -15.76
N GLY A 197 10.61 -12.09 -15.68
CA GLY A 197 10.38 -10.74 -16.24
C GLY A 197 9.41 -9.84 -15.46
N PHE A 198 8.88 -10.29 -14.31
CA PHE A 198 7.97 -9.55 -13.44
C PHE A 198 8.44 -9.61 -11.97
N GLY A 199 7.61 -9.12 -11.05
CA GLY A 199 7.81 -9.28 -9.60
C GLY A 199 7.61 -10.73 -9.11
N ASN A 200 6.98 -10.91 -7.96
CA ASN A 200 6.65 -12.23 -7.42
C ASN A 200 5.17 -12.60 -7.66
N PHE A 201 4.77 -13.82 -7.27
CA PHE A 201 3.37 -14.26 -7.27
C PHE A 201 2.55 -13.68 -6.09
N ASN A 202 3.13 -12.81 -5.24
CA ASN A 202 2.45 -12.19 -4.12
C ASN A 202 1.68 -10.95 -4.58
N ASP A 203 0.65 -11.17 -5.38
CA ASP A 203 -0.25 -10.10 -5.82
C ASP A 203 -1.46 -9.93 -4.88
N GLY A 204 -2.29 -8.94 -5.20
CA GLY A 204 -3.52 -8.67 -4.45
C GLY A 204 -4.48 -9.86 -4.41
N ASN A 205 -4.47 -10.75 -5.40
CA ASN A 205 -5.35 -11.93 -5.39
C ASN A 205 -4.82 -13.01 -4.43
N THR A 206 -3.53 -13.31 -4.50
CA THR A 206 -2.87 -14.26 -3.59
C THR A 206 -3.06 -13.84 -2.13
N SER A 207 -2.83 -12.56 -1.81
CA SER A 207 -2.98 -12.05 -0.45
C SER A 207 -4.45 -12.05 0.03
N ARG A 208 -5.43 -11.73 -0.82
CA ARG A 208 -6.87 -11.86 -0.48
C ARG A 208 -7.26 -13.29 -0.14
N ARG A 209 -6.81 -14.26 -0.93
CA ARG A 209 -7.07 -15.70 -0.68
C ARG A 209 -6.35 -16.21 0.56
N PHE A 210 -5.17 -15.70 0.89
CA PHE A 210 -4.49 -16.03 2.14
C PHE A 210 -5.30 -15.60 3.38
N PHE A 211 -5.82 -14.36 3.39
CA PHE A 211 -6.59 -13.85 4.53
C PHE A 211 -8.06 -14.31 4.56
N SER A 212 -8.57 -15.03 3.54
CA SER A 212 -9.95 -15.48 3.54
C SER A 212 -10.20 -16.52 4.65
N ASN A 213 -9.24 -17.41 4.88
CA ASN A 213 -9.26 -18.44 5.92
C ASN A 213 -8.03 -18.36 6.84
N PRO A 214 -8.09 -17.56 7.93
CA PRO A 214 -7.00 -17.43 8.89
C PRO A 214 -6.57 -18.73 9.56
N GLU A 215 -7.48 -19.67 9.80
CA GLU A 215 -7.17 -20.96 10.45
C GLU A 215 -6.33 -21.85 9.55
N LEU A 216 -6.70 -21.94 8.27
CA LEU A 216 -5.90 -22.66 7.27
C LEU A 216 -4.53 -21.99 7.07
N ALA A 217 -4.51 -20.66 6.97
CA ALA A 217 -3.27 -19.90 6.88
C ALA A 217 -2.35 -20.16 8.09
N ALA A 218 -2.90 -20.18 9.30
CA ALA A 218 -2.18 -20.51 10.52
C ALA A 218 -1.64 -21.94 10.50
N THR A 219 -2.47 -22.90 10.11
CA THR A 219 -2.10 -24.32 10.02
C THR A 219 -0.94 -24.54 9.04
N VAL A 220 -1.00 -23.91 7.87
CA VAL A 220 0.06 -24.02 6.86
C VAL A 220 1.33 -23.32 7.35
N THR A 221 1.24 -22.09 7.84
CA THR A 221 2.40 -21.25 8.17
C THR A 221 3.05 -21.58 9.51
N GLY A 222 2.29 -22.14 10.45
CA GLY A 222 2.64 -22.24 11.87
C GLY A 222 2.62 -20.91 12.63
N VAL A 223 2.08 -19.84 12.03
CA VAL A 223 1.88 -18.55 12.69
C VAL A 223 0.55 -18.58 13.46
N ASP A 224 0.48 -17.86 14.57
CA ASP A 224 -0.69 -17.82 15.44
C ASP A 224 -1.96 -17.36 14.69
N SER A 225 -3.04 -18.13 14.84
CA SER A 225 -4.31 -17.89 14.14
C SER A 225 -4.98 -16.60 14.59
N THR A 226 -4.86 -16.24 15.87
CA THR A 226 -5.41 -15.00 16.41
C THR A 226 -4.73 -13.80 15.77
N LEU A 227 -3.40 -13.80 15.67
CA LEU A 227 -2.67 -12.72 15.01
C LEU A 227 -3.11 -12.57 13.54
N ILE A 228 -3.20 -13.66 12.77
CA ILE A 228 -3.62 -13.61 11.36
C ILE A 228 -5.04 -13.06 11.25
N TYR A 229 -5.95 -13.50 12.12
CA TYR A 229 -7.32 -13.01 12.16
C TYR A 229 -7.39 -11.51 12.49
N ARG A 230 -6.60 -11.04 13.47
CA ARG A 230 -6.55 -9.61 13.82
C ARG A 230 -6.05 -8.77 12.66
N ILE A 231 -5.00 -9.22 11.97
CA ILE A 231 -4.49 -8.57 10.76
C ILE A 231 -5.55 -8.53 9.65
N LYS A 232 -6.28 -9.63 9.44
CA LYS A 232 -7.42 -9.67 8.49
C LYS A 232 -8.45 -8.59 8.85
N VAL A 233 -8.90 -8.50 10.10
CA VAL A 233 -9.89 -7.51 10.53
C VAL A 233 -9.40 -6.09 10.26
N ILE A 234 -8.14 -5.78 10.59
CA ILE A 234 -7.56 -4.46 10.34
C ILE A 234 -7.57 -4.13 8.85
N LEU A 235 -7.18 -5.08 8.00
CA LEU A 235 -7.19 -4.92 6.54
C LEU A 235 -8.59 -4.69 5.98
N GLU A 236 -9.60 -5.42 6.46
CA GLU A 236 -10.99 -5.23 6.04
C GLU A 236 -11.53 -3.86 6.48
N VAL A 237 -11.19 -3.40 7.69
CA VAL A 237 -11.59 -2.07 8.18
C VAL A 237 -11.02 -0.95 7.32
N ILE A 238 -9.71 -0.98 7.03
CA ILE A 238 -9.08 0.08 6.21
C ILE A 238 -9.54 0.05 4.75
N SER A 239 -9.90 -1.13 4.23
CA SER A 239 -10.40 -1.30 2.86
C SER A 239 -11.91 -1.05 2.71
N SER A 240 -12.67 -0.93 3.81
CA SER A 240 -14.13 -0.89 3.80
C SER A 240 -14.75 0.32 3.07
N GLY A 241 -14.02 1.43 2.96
CA GLY A 241 -14.56 2.69 2.43
C GLY A 241 -15.56 3.40 3.36
N HIS A 242 -15.74 2.90 4.58
CA HIS A 242 -16.64 3.47 5.59
C HIS A 242 -15.88 4.27 6.67
N LYS A 243 -16.61 5.13 7.38
CA LYS A 243 -16.05 5.86 8.52
C LYS A 243 -15.66 4.87 9.63
N VAL A 244 -14.42 4.95 10.08
CA VAL A 244 -13.87 4.07 11.11
C VAL A 244 -14.01 4.73 12.48
N TYR A 245 -14.40 3.96 13.49
CA TYR A 245 -14.40 4.43 14.88
C TYR A 245 -12.98 4.43 15.44
N LEU A 246 -12.36 5.62 15.48
CA LEU A 246 -10.92 5.80 15.70
C LEU A 246 -10.41 5.14 16.98
N ASN A 247 -11.07 5.35 18.12
CA ASN A 247 -10.57 4.84 19.40
C ASN A 247 -10.52 3.30 19.43
N LYS A 248 -11.61 2.63 19.02
CA LYS A 248 -11.63 1.15 18.94
C LYS A 248 -10.62 0.62 17.93
N PHE A 249 -10.42 1.32 16.81
CA PHE A 249 -9.40 0.91 15.84
C PHE A 249 -7.99 1.05 16.41
N ALA A 250 -7.70 2.16 17.10
CA ALA A 250 -6.42 2.39 17.76
C ALA A 250 -6.14 1.32 18.82
N ASP A 251 -7.10 1.05 19.72
CA ASP A 251 -6.98 0.01 20.75
C ASP A 251 -6.73 -1.37 20.11
N TYR A 252 -7.52 -1.72 19.08
CA TYR A 252 -7.38 -2.99 18.39
C TYR A 252 -6.00 -3.14 17.71
N CYS A 253 -5.48 -2.08 17.11
CA CYS A 253 -4.16 -2.04 16.50
C CYS A 253 -3.03 -2.19 17.54
N ILE A 254 -3.10 -1.45 18.65
CA ILE A 254 -2.12 -1.54 19.73
C ILE A 254 -2.11 -2.92 20.37
N ASP A 255 -3.28 -3.51 20.65
CA ASP A 255 -3.37 -4.86 21.19
C ASP A 255 -2.85 -5.91 20.19
N THR A 256 -3.03 -5.69 18.89
CA THR A 256 -2.42 -6.54 17.85
C THR A 256 -0.90 -6.41 17.85
N ALA A 257 -0.36 -5.20 18.03
CA ALA A 257 1.08 -4.99 18.13
C ALA A 257 1.67 -5.67 19.37
N LYS A 258 1.02 -5.55 20.53
CA LYS A 258 1.42 -6.25 21.76
C LYS A 258 1.42 -7.76 21.56
N LEU A 259 0.37 -8.31 20.93
CA LEU A 259 0.29 -9.74 20.61
C LEU A 259 1.46 -10.16 19.71
N TYR A 260 1.72 -9.42 18.63
CA TYR A 260 2.84 -9.70 17.73
C TYR A 260 4.19 -9.73 18.45
N ILE A 261 4.47 -8.71 19.28
CA ILE A 261 5.71 -8.60 20.05
C ILE A 261 5.84 -9.76 21.05
N SER A 262 4.75 -10.17 21.70
CA SER A 262 4.77 -11.29 22.65
C SER A 262 5.08 -12.63 21.97
N LEU A 263 4.54 -12.87 20.78
CA LEU A 263 4.69 -14.13 20.04
C LEU A 263 6.02 -14.20 19.28
N TYR A 264 6.45 -13.08 18.70
CA TYR A 264 7.57 -13.01 17.77
C TYR A 264 8.57 -11.89 18.12
N PRO A 265 9.06 -11.79 19.38
CA PRO A 265 9.92 -10.68 19.81
C PRO A 265 11.23 -10.59 19.02
N TRP A 266 11.71 -11.74 18.54
CA TRP A 266 12.92 -11.91 17.72
C TRP A 266 12.77 -11.46 16.27
N HIS A 267 11.56 -11.10 15.82
CA HIS A 267 11.29 -10.59 14.49
C HIS A 267 10.70 -9.17 14.59
N PRO A 268 11.43 -8.12 14.19
CA PRO A 268 10.88 -6.79 14.05
C PRO A 268 9.67 -6.76 13.12
N MET A 269 8.66 -5.97 13.48
CA MET A 269 7.59 -5.60 12.55
C MET A 269 8.18 -5.02 11.26
N THR A 270 7.49 -5.18 10.13
CA THR A 270 7.88 -4.47 8.91
C THR A 270 7.43 -3.00 8.99
N PRO A 271 8.03 -2.09 8.21
CA PRO A 271 7.60 -0.68 8.19
C PRO A 271 6.11 -0.50 7.90
N THR A 272 5.53 -1.33 7.04
CA THR A 272 4.08 -1.32 6.76
C THR A 272 3.26 -1.79 7.97
N MET A 273 3.70 -2.84 8.66
CA MET A 273 3.03 -3.33 9.87
C MET A 273 3.10 -2.29 11.00
N HIS A 274 4.28 -1.73 11.25
CA HIS A 274 4.46 -0.63 12.20
C HIS A 274 3.57 0.57 11.84
N LYS A 275 3.59 1.02 10.57
CA LYS A 275 2.74 2.12 10.11
C LYS A 275 1.26 1.89 10.40
N ILE A 276 0.74 0.71 10.10
CA ILE A 276 -0.68 0.41 10.30
C ILE A 276 -1.01 0.29 11.78
N LEU A 277 -0.20 -0.43 12.55
CA LEU A 277 -0.50 -0.71 13.96
C LEU A 277 -0.24 0.47 14.90
N VAL A 278 0.75 1.31 14.59
CA VAL A 278 1.14 2.45 15.44
C VAL A 278 0.56 3.77 14.92
N HIS A 279 0.57 3.99 13.61
CA HIS A 279 0.16 5.26 13.01
C HIS A 279 -1.19 5.19 12.29
N GLY A 280 -1.78 4.01 12.10
CA GLY A 280 -2.97 3.84 11.27
C GLY A 280 -4.15 4.69 11.75
N ALA A 281 -4.39 4.76 13.06
CA ALA A 281 -5.44 5.60 13.63
C ALA A 281 -5.19 7.09 13.35
N THR A 282 -3.95 7.55 13.53
CA THR A 282 -3.55 8.93 13.24
C THR A 282 -3.75 9.26 11.75
N VAL A 283 -3.34 8.37 10.85
CA VAL A 283 -3.55 8.56 9.40
C VAL A 283 -5.04 8.62 9.06
N ILE A 284 -5.87 7.74 9.63
CA ILE A 284 -7.33 7.76 9.41
C ILE A 284 -7.95 9.06 9.94
N ALA A 285 -7.46 9.58 11.07
CA ALA A 285 -7.95 10.82 11.66
C ALA A 285 -7.63 12.06 10.79
N HIS A 286 -6.49 12.05 10.09
CA HIS A 286 -6.08 13.14 9.19
C HIS A 286 -6.68 13.02 7.78
N ALA A 287 -7.15 11.83 7.39
CA ALA A 287 -7.71 11.60 6.07
C ALA A 287 -9.06 12.32 5.89
N LEU A 288 -9.18 13.09 4.80
CA LEU A 288 -10.42 13.81 4.46
C LEU A 288 -11.59 12.86 4.14
N LEU A 289 -11.28 11.69 3.60
CA LEU A 289 -12.24 10.65 3.23
C LEU A 289 -11.82 9.30 3.84
N PRO A 290 -12.76 8.37 4.01
CA PRO A 290 -12.44 6.99 4.40
C PRO A 290 -11.32 6.39 3.54
N ILE A 291 -10.36 5.72 4.18
CA ILE A 291 -9.15 5.18 3.54
C ILE A 291 -9.46 4.29 2.33
N GLY A 292 -10.47 3.42 2.41
CA GLY A 292 -10.83 2.55 1.30
C GLY A 292 -11.26 3.29 0.03
N LEU A 293 -11.68 4.55 0.13
CA LEU A 293 -12.00 5.41 -1.03
C LEU A 293 -10.75 6.07 -1.64
N LEU A 294 -9.62 6.07 -0.93
CA LEU A 294 -8.36 6.73 -1.29
C LEU A 294 -7.36 5.75 -1.95
N SER A 295 -7.84 4.57 -2.35
CA SER A 295 -7.05 3.43 -2.80
C SER A 295 -6.27 3.68 -4.08
N GLU A 296 -5.06 3.14 -4.13
CA GLU A 296 -4.16 3.11 -5.29
C GLU A 296 -4.57 2.09 -6.37
N GLU A 297 -5.48 1.15 -6.06
CA GLU A 297 -5.87 0.04 -6.95
C GLU A 297 -6.33 0.50 -8.34
N ALA A 298 -7.01 1.64 -8.41
CA ALA A 298 -7.50 2.18 -9.68
C ALA A 298 -6.35 2.59 -10.62
N ALA A 299 -5.24 3.12 -10.08
CA ALA A 299 -4.05 3.44 -10.85
C ALA A 299 -3.29 2.18 -11.27
N GLU A 300 -3.15 1.20 -10.37
CA GLU A 300 -2.45 -0.04 -10.70
C GLU A 300 -3.19 -0.85 -11.78
N ALA A 301 -4.52 -0.94 -11.68
CA ALA A 301 -5.35 -1.56 -12.72
C ALA A 301 -5.25 -0.79 -14.05
N ARG A 302 -5.10 0.54 -14.02
CA ARG A 302 -4.96 1.36 -15.23
C ARG A 302 -3.66 1.04 -15.98
N ASN A 303 -2.58 0.64 -15.31
CA ASN A 303 -1.34 0.23 -15.97
C ASN A 303 -1.55 -0.99 -16.88
N LYS A 304 -2.41 -1.94 -16.49
CA LYS A 304 -2.78 -3.10 -17.34
C LYS A 304 -3.51 -2.63 -18.61
N HIS A 305 -4.47 -1.72 -18.45
CA HIS A 305 -5.20 -1.16 -19.60
C HIS A 305 -4.30 -0.35 -20.52
N PHE A 306 -3.34 0.41 -19.99
CA PHE A 306 -2.40 1.15 -20.84
C PHE A 306 -1.66 0.23 -21.81
N ARG A 307 -1.13 -0.90 -21.33
CA ARG A 307 -0.43 -1.88 -22.18
C ARG A 307 -1.34 -2.41 -23.30
N GLN A 308 -2.57 -2.78 -22.94
CA GLN A 308 -3.58 -3.22 -23.91
C GLN A 308 -3.93 -2.12 -24.93
N TYR A 309 -4.12 -0.88 -24.47
CA TYR A 309 -4.45 0.26 -25.33
C TYR A 309 -3.30 0.60 -26.28
N ARG A 310 -2.06 0.57 -25.79
CA ARG A 310 -0.88 0.80 -26.64
C ARG A 310 -0.74 -0.29 -27.71
N GLN A 311 -1.02 -1.54 -27.38
CA GLN A 311 -0.90 -2.66 -28.31
C GLN A 311 -2.00 -2.67 -29.39
N SER A 312 -3.25 -2.41 -28.99
CA SER A 312 -4.44 -2.67 -29.81
C SER A 312 -5.15 -1.43 -30.35
N PHE A 313 -4.97 -0.26 -29.75
CA PHE A 313 -5.77 0.94 -30.07
C PHE A 313 -4.95 2.20 -30.38
N ALA A 314 -3.65 2.20 -30.07
CA ALA A 314 -2.77 3.32 -30.41
C ALA A 314 -2.24 3.19 -31.84
N ARG A 315 -2.06 4.34 -32.51
CA ARG A 315 -1.33 4.39 -33.77
C ARG A 315 0.13 3.98 -33.53
N LYS A 316 0.63 3.09 -34.39
CA LYS A 316 2.00 2.56 -34.37
C LYS A 316 2.79 3.33 -35.44
N PHE A 317 3.37 4.45 -35.01
CA PHE A 317 4.37 5.18 -35.77
C PHE A 317 5.69 5.04 -35.02
#